data_AF-A0A2D7CM82-F1
#
_entry.id   AF-A0A2D7CM82-F1
#
_cell.length_a   1.000
_cell.length_b   1.000
_cell.length_c   1.000
_cell.angle_alpha   90.00
_cell.angle_beta   90.00
_cell.angle_gamma   90.00
#
_symmetry.space_group_name_H-M   'P 1'
#
loop_
_entity.id
_entity.type
_entity.pdbx_description
1 polymer ?
#
loop_
_entity_poly.entity_id
_entity_poly.type
_entity_poly.pdbx_seq_one_letter_code
_entity_poly.pdbx_strand_id
1 'polypeptide(L)'
;MRHNIIFNHENVSNNLFTRKIKDNEVTIDLKCNYTLMNQLNDFDRFLLENNMDLKKTKILTSLIWLNMSPLHEYPLNEFLFYFGKYNLSLELQ
;
A
#
# COMPACT_ATOMS: atom_id res chain seq x y z
N MET A 1 5.84 0.17 -10.43
CA MET A 1 5.60 -0.98 -9.52
C MET A 1 4.24 -0.82 -8.84
N ARG A 2 3.57 -1.93 -8.47
CA ARG A 2 2.24 -1.94 -7.83
C ARG A 2 2.11 -0.99 -6.64
N HIS A 3 3.15 -0.90 -5.80
CA HIS A 3 3.14 -0.01 -4.63
C HIS A 3 2.95 1.46 -5.01
N ASN A 4 3.55 1.96 -6.10
CA ASN A 4 3.42 3.36 -6.55
C ASN A 4 2.05 3.69 -7.15
N ILE A 5 1.32 2.68 -7.61
CA ILE A 5 -0.03 2.88 -8.15
C ILE A 5 -1.00 3.17 -7.00
N ILE A 6 -0.80 2.49 -5.87
CA ILE A 6 -1.56 2.69 -4.63
C ILE A 6 -1.05 3.92 -3.88
N PHE A 7 0.27 4.01 -3.74
CA PHE A 7 0.98 5.03 -2.97
C PHE A 7 1.63 6.02 -3.93
N ASN A 8 0.80 6.93 -4.48
CA ASN A 8 1.29 7.99 -5.36
C ASN A 8 2.12 9.00 -4.56
N HIS A 9 3.40 9.16 -4.91
CA HIS A 9 4.31 10.13 -4.29
C HIS A 9 3.76 11.55 -4.25
N GLU A 10 2.97 11.97 -5.24
CA GLU A 10 2.35 13.29 -5.25
C GLU A 10 1.33 13.44 -4.11
N ASN A 11 0.49 12.44 -3.86
CA ASN A 11 -0.48 12.47 -2.76
C ASN A 11 0.22 12.50 -1.41
N VAL A 12 1.34 11.80 -1.30
CA VAL A 12 2.13 11.68 -0.07
C VAL A 12 2.88 12.97 0.23
N SER A 13 3.51 13.59 -0.78
CA SER A 13 4.15 14.90 -0.66
C SER A 13 3.16 16.00 -0.29
N ASN A 14 1.91 15.86 -0.72
CA ASN A 14 0.81 16.75 -0.36
C ASN A 14 0.12 16.39 0.99
N ASN A 15 0.67 15.44 1.77
CA ASN A 15 0.12 14.96 3.04
C ASN A 15 -1.34 14.46 2.93
N LEU A 16 -1.73 13.89 1.79
CA LEU A 16 -3.08 13.37 1.52
C LEU A 16 -3.23 11.93 2.03
N PHE A 17 -2.75 11.69 3.24
CA PHE A 17 -2.91 10.44 3.99
C PHE A 17 -3.24 10.77 5.44
N THR A 18 -3.99 9.89 6.10
CA THR A 18 -4.29 10.03 7.52
C THR A 18 -4.00 8.73 8.27
N ARG A 19 -3.57 8.89 9.52
CA ARG A 19 -3.38 7.80 10.46
C ARG A 19 -3.96 8.24 11.79
N LYS A 20 -4.90 7.46 12.32
CA LYS A 20 -5.53 7.68 13.63
C LYS A 20 -5.36 6.41 14.45
N ILE A 21 -4.72 6.55 15.61
CA ILE A 21 -4.60 5.47 16.60
C ILE A 21 -5.54 5.81 17.73
N LYS A 22 -6.47 4.92 18.04
CA LYS A 22 -7.35 5.05 19.20
C LYS A 22 -7.46 3.69 19.88
N ASP A 23 -7.06 3.64 21.14
CA ASP A 23 -7.06 2.43 21.97
C ASP A 23 -6.31 1.28 21.27
N ASN A 24 -7.03 0.26 20.80
CA ASN A 24 -6.49 -0.91 20.09
C ASN A 24 -6.79 -0.90 18.58
N GLU A 25 -7.34 0.19 18.04
CA GLU A 25 -7.68 0.32 16.63
C GLU A 25 -6.76 1.33 15.94
N VAL A 26 -6.35 0.98 14.72
CA VAL A 26 -5.58 1.86 13.85
C VAL A 26 -6.34 2.03 12.55
N THR A 27 -6.75 3.27 12.28
CA THR A 27 -7.41 3.66 11.05
C THR A 27 -6.44 4.41 10.16
N ILE A 28 -6.32 3.95 8.92
CA ILE A 28 -5.46 4.52 7.89
C ILE A 28 -6.33 4.91 6.70
N ASP A 29 -6.08 6.09 6.15
CA ASP A 29 -6.74 6.56 4.93
C ASP A 29 -5.69 7.13 3.98
N LEU A 30 -5.86 6.86 2.70
CA LEU A 30 -4.98 7.32 1.64
C LEU A 30 -5.82 7.80 0.48
N LYS A 31 -5.59 9.04 0.06
CA LYS A 31 -6.20 9.52 -1.18
C LYS A 31 -5.64 8.72 -2.35
N CYS A 32 -6.51 8.00 -3.04
CA CYS A 32 -6.17 7.26 -4.25
C CYS A 32 -6.71 7.98 -5.48
N ASN A 33 -5.98 7.92 -6.59
CA ASN A 33 -6.48 8.38 -7.89
C ASN A 33 -7.32 7.26 -8.51
N TYR A 34 -8.56 7.56 -8.90
CA TYR A 34 -9.50 6.58 -9.48
C TYR A 34 -8.93 5.87 -10.72
N THR A 35 -8.30 6.62 -11.62
CA THR A 35 -7.68 6.06 -12.83
C THR A 35 -6.56 5.09 -12.48
N LEU A 36 -5.71 5.44 -11.52
CA LEU A 36 -4.65 4.54 -11.03
C LEU A 36 -5.23 3.27 -10.39
N MET A 37 -6.33 3.40 -9.64
CA MET A 37 -6.98 2.24 -9.05
C MET A 37 -7.53 1.28 -10.12
N ASN A 38 -8.08 1.81 -11.22
CA ASN A 38 -8.49 0.95 -12.34
C ASN A 38 -7.31 0.25 -13.01
N GLN A 39 -6.17 0.92 -13.13
CA GLN A 39 -4.94 0.33 -13.67
C GLN A 39 -4.38 -0.81 -12.81
N LEU A 40 -4.71 -0.89 -11.50
CA LEU A 40 -4.37 -2.06 -10.70
C LEU A 40 -5.05 -3.33 -11.20
N ASN A 41 -6.29 -3.23 -11.68
CA ASN A 41 -7.02 -4.37 -12.24
C ASN A 41 -6.37 -4.83 -13.55
N ASP A 42 -5.94 -3.88 -14.38
CA ASP A 42 -5.22 -4.19 -15.62
C ASP A 42 -3.84 -4.81 -15.31
N PHE A 43 -3.16 -4.34 -14.28
CA PHE A 43 -1.92 -4.93 -13.80
C PHE A 43 -2.13 -6.36 -13.28
N ASP A 44 -3.18 -6.60 -12.50
CA ASP A 44 -3.49 -7.94 -11.98
C ASP A 44 -3.83 -8.91 -13.11
N ARG A 45 -4.56 -8.43 -14.12
CA ARG A 45 -4.85 -9.21 -15.33
C ARG A 45 -3.57 -9.55 -16.09
N PHE A 46 -2.69 -8.57 -16.29
CA PHE A 46 -1.40 -8.79 -16.92
C PHE A 46 -0.57 -9.84 -16.16
N LEU A 47 -0.58 -9.81 -14.83
CA LEU A 47 0.12 -10.85 -14.03
C LEU A 47 -0.45 -12.24 -14.29
N LEU A 48 -1.78 -12.37 -14.27
CA LEU A 48 -2.46 -13.65 -14.50
C LEU A 48 -2.21 -14.19 -15.91
N GLU A 49 -2.26 -13.32 -16.94
CA GLU A 49 -1.96 -13.67 -18.33
C GLU A 49 -0.52 -14.17 -18.51
N ASN A 50 0.41 -13.72 -17.66
CA ASN A 50 1.81 -14.15 -17.66
C ASN A 50 2.11 -15.28 -16.66
N ASN A 51 1.08 -15.97 -16.14
CA ASN A 51 1.22 -17.06 -15.15
C ASN A 51 1.99 -16.65 -13.88
N MET A 52 1.88 -15.37 -13.48
CA MET A 52 2.46 -14.88 -12.22
C MET A 52 1.49 -15.08 -11.06
N ASP A 53 2.05 -15.33 -9.88
CA ASP A 53 1.31 -15.54 -8.64
C ASP A 53 0.91 -14.19 -8.03
N LEU A 54 -0.37 -13.85 -8.16
CA LEU A 54 -0.93 -12.59 -7.66
C LEU A 54 -0.75 -12.44 -6.14
N LYS A 55 -0.91 -13.52 -5.37
CA LYS A 55 -0.77 -13.51 -3.90
C LYS A 55 0.66 -13.13 -3.53
N LYS A 56 1.66 -13.75 -4.17
CA LYS A 56 3.08 -13.40 -3.96
C LYS A 56 3.38 -11.94 -4.31
N THR A 57 2.82 -11.42 -5.40
CA THR A 57 3.03 -10.02 -5.78
C THR A 57 2.44 -9.04 -4.77
N LYS A 58 1.27 -9.33 -4.20
CA LYS A 58 0.64 -8.51 -3.15
C LYS A 58 1.38 -8.59 -1.81
N ILE A 59 1.86 -9.77 -1.42
CA ILE A 59 2.75 -9.95 -0.27
C ILE A 59 4.01 -9.10 -0.45
N LEU A 60 4.68 -9.19 -1.61
CA LEU A 60 5.88 -8.41 -1.90
C LEU A 60 5.60 -6.90 -1.82
N THR A 61 4.45 -6.46 -2.33
CA THR A 61 4.02 -5.05 -2.25
C THR A 61 3.87 -4.59 -0.80
N SER A 62 3.29 -5.44 0.07
CA SER A 62 3.14 -5.14 1.49
C SER A 62 4.49 -5.05 2.22
N LEU A 63 5.43 -5.95 1.88
CA LEU A 63 6.79 -5.94 2.41
C LEU A 63 7.58 -4.70 1.97
N ILE A 64 7.36 -4.20 0.74
CA ILE A 64 7.98 -2.95 0.28
C ILE A 64 7.57 -1.78 1.19
N TRP A 65 6.28 -1.63 1.52
CA TRP A 65 5.83 -0.56 2.42
C TRP A 65 6.42 -0.70 3.83
N LEU A 66 6.49 -1.92 4.37
CA LEU A 66 7.15 -2.18 5.66
C LEU A 66 8.63 -1.81 5.63
N ASN A 67 9.35 -2.13 4.55
CA ASN A 67 10.76 -1.78 4.38
C ASN A 67 10.98 -0.28 4.18
N MET A 68 10.03 0.42 3.55
CA MET A 68 10.08 1.88 3.40
C MET A 68 9.80 2.61 4.72
N SER A 69 8.95 2.07 5.58
CA SER A 69 8.56 2.68 6.86
C SER A 69 9.73 3.29 7.66
N PRO A 70 10.79 2.54 8.01
CA PRO A 70 11.89 3.09 8.82
C PRO A 70 12.76 4.13 8.09
N LEU A 71 12.63 4.26 6.76
CA LEU A 71 13.40 5.21 5.95
C LEU A 71 12.74 6.59 5.84
N HIS A 72 11.49 6.73 6.27
CA HIS A 72 10.74 7.98 6.20
C HIS A 72 10.57 8.62 7.59
N GLU A 73 10.32 9.92 7.60
CA GLU A 73 10.04 10.66 8.83
C GLU A 73 8.57 10.53 9.26
N TYR A 74 8.30 10.93 10.50
CA TYR A 74 6.95 11.06 11.02
C TYR A 74 6.16 12.15 10.25
N PRO A 75 4.85 11.96 9.95
CA PRO A 75 3.98 10.83 10.34
C PRO A 75 3.96 9.68 9.32
N LEU A 76 4.74 9.78 8.25
CA LEU A 76 4.67 8.87 7.12
C LEU A 76 5.20 7.47 7.46
N ASN A 77 6.26 7.39 8.26
CA ASN A 77 6.78 6.10 8.74
C ASN A 77 5.68 5.23 9.37
N GLU A 78 4.94 5.76 10.34
CA GLU A 78 3.89 5.01 11.01
C GLU A 78 2.72 4.67 10.09
N PHE A 79 2.35 5.60 9.19
CA PHE A 79 1.38 5.28 8.14
C PHE A 79 1.84 4.06 7.33
N LEU A 80 3.07 4.06 6.82
CA LEU A 80 3.63 2.95 6.03
C LEU A 80 3.70 1.65 6.83
N PHE A 81 4.06 1.71 8.11
CA PHE A 81 4.10 0.55 8.99
C PHE A 81 2.73 -0.11 9.10
N TYR A 82 1.70 0.65 9.49
CA TYR A 82 0.36 0.11 9.67
C TYR A 82 -0.29 -0.29 8.34
N PHE A 83 -0.07 0.49 7.29
CA PHE A 83 -0.55 0.18 5.95
C PHE A 83 0.06 -1.10 5.39
N GLY A 84 1.39 -1.26 5.50
CA GLY A 84 2.08 -2.48 5.11
C GLY A 84 1.64 -3.68 5.94
N LYS A 85 1.54 -3.53 7.27
CA LYS A 85 1.11 -4.61 8.19
C LYS A 85 -0.32 -5.09 7.89
N TYR A 86 -1.25 -4.16 7.67
CA TYR A 86 -2.64 -4.47 7.35
C TYR A 86 -2.74 -5.26 6.03
N ASN A 87 -2.15 -4.75 4.95
CA ASN A 87 -2.18 -5.42 3.66
C ASN A 87 -1.49 -6.80 3.70
N LEU A 88 -0.38 -6.92 4.43
CA LEU A 88 0.27 -8.21 4.61
C LEU A 88 -0.65 -9.21 5.32
N SER A 89 -1.39 -8.76 6.33
CA SER A 89 -2.33 -9.63 7.06
C SER A 89 -3.47 -10.13 6.17
N LEU A 90 -3.98 -9.30 5.26
CA LEU A 90 -5.02 -9.70 4.29
C LEU A 90 -4.54 -10.81 3.36
N GLU A 91 -3.27 -10.78 2.97
CA GLU A 91 -2.70 -11.79 2.06
C GLU A 91 -2.20 -13.05 2.79
N LEU A 92 -2.10 -13.07 4.12
CA LEU A 92 -1.65 -14.24 4.88
C LEU A 92 -2.78 -15.04 5.53
N GLN A 93 -4.01 -14.50 5.51
CA GLN A 93 -5.23 -15.25 5.80
C GLN A 93 -5.53 -16.28 4.70
#